data_AF-T0ZUA3-F1
#
_entry.id   AF-T0ZUA3-F1
#
_cell.length_a   1.000
_cell.length_b   1.000
_cell.length_c   1.000
_cell.angle_alpha   90.00
_cell.angle_beta   90.00
_cell.angle_gamma   90.00
#
_symmetry.space_group_name_H-M   'P 1'
#
loop_
_entity.id
_entity.type
_entity.pdbx_description
1 polymer ?
#
loop_
_entity_poly.entity_id
_entity_poly.type
_entity_poly.pdbx_seq_one_letter_code
_entity_poly.pdbx_strand_id
1 'polypeptide(L)'
;RRQRTQRRIARTHARIADLRRDALHRASTGIVREAQVMAIESLRVKAMARGMGRRPFRRSVHDAALGELRRQITYKGAWAARTVVLIDTFYPSSKTCSGCGAVHAALGLEKHWLCPACGTQHDRDVNAAKNLRAEGLRVLSMRSSSPATGERPGSHARGVASAADSAPPETVVPLQRRPTANREPAPRTAQAAKPARAETRPAPSGTGRRRVRAGL
;
A
#
# COMPACT_ATOMS: atom_id res chain seq x y z
N ARG A 1 -26.02 6.92 28.93
CA ARG A 1 -24.62 7.42 28.96
C ARG A 1 -23.75 6.81 27.84
N ARG A 2 -23.65 5.47 27.71
CA ARG A 2 -22.84 4.79 26.68
C ARG A 2 -23.11 5.24 25.23
N GLN A 3 -24.38 5.38 24.83
CA GLN A 3 -24.76 5.83 23.48
C GLN A 3 -24.27 7.25 23.16
N ARG A 4 -24.29 8.18 24.13
CA ARG A 4 -23.78 9.54 23.93
C ARG A 4 -22.26 9.54 23.69
N THR A 5 -21.52 8.72 24.45
CA THR A 5 -20.08 8.53 24.26
C THR A 5 -19.77 7.91 22.90
N GLN A 6 -20.49 6.86 22.49
CA GLN A 6 -20.32 6.23 21.17
C GLN A 6 -20.56 7.23 20.03
N ARG A 7 -21.62 8.05 20.10
CA ARG A 7 -21.89 9.11 19.12
C ARG A 7 -20.76 10.14 19.07
N ARG A 8 -20.18 10.53 20.22
CA ARG A 8 -19.05 11.46 20.27
C ARG A 8 -17.80 10.86 19.61
N ILE A 9 -17.48 9.61 19.90
CA ILE A 9 -16.37 8.88 19.28
C ILE A 9 -16.55 8.79 17.76
N ALA A 10 -17.75 8.42 17.29
CA ALA A 10 -18.06 8.34 15.87
C ALA A 10 -17.87 9.70 15.16
N ARG A 11 -18.34 10.79 15.76
CA ARG A 11 -18.14 12.16 15.22
C ARG A 11 -16.67 12.54 15.12
N THR A 12 -15.86 12.24 16.13
CA THR A 12 -14.41 12.50 16.08
C THR A 12 -13.73 11.70 14.98
N HIS A 13 -14.05 10.41 14.84
CA HIS A 13 -13.50 9.59 13.76
C HIS A 13 -13.91 10.07 12.37
N ALA A 14 -15.17 10.49 12.20
CA ALA A 14 -15.64 11.09 10.96
C ALA A 14 -14.83 12.35 10.61
N ARG A 15 -14.68 13.28 11.57
CA ARG A 15 -13.88 14.50 11.38
C ARG A 15 -12.43 14.20 11.00
N ILE A 16 -11.78 13.23 11.65
CA ILE A 16 -10.41 12.83 11.33
C ILE A 16 -10.34 12.25 9.90
N ALA A 17 -11.31 11.43 9.51
CA ALA A 17 -11.37 10.87 8.17
C ALA A 17 -11.56 11.96 7.10
N ASP A 18 -12.39 12.96 7.36
CA ASP A 18 -12.64 14.06 6.44
C ASP A 18 -11.42 14.96 6.27
N LEU A 19 -10.74 15.33 7.38
CA LEU A 19 -9.49 16.08 7.33
C LEU A 19 -8.40 15.34 6.55
N ARG A 20 -8.30 14.02 6.75
CA ARG A 20 -7.36 13.18 6.00
C ARG A 20 -7.69 13.17 4.51
N ARG A 21 -8.98 13.03 4.16
CA ARG A 21 -9.43 13.02 2.75
C ARG A 21 -9.14 14.36 2.08
N ASP A 22 -9.40 15.46 2.76
CA ASP A 22 -9.10 16.82 2.27
C ASP A 22 -7.59 17.02 2.06
N ALA A 23 -6.76 16.65 3.04
CA ALA A 23 -5.30 16.72 2.92
C ALA A 23 -4.78 15.93 1.71
N LEU A 24 -5.26 14.69 1.52
CA LEU A 24 -4.91 13.86 0.36
C LEU A 24 -5.35 14.48 -0.95
N HIS A 25 -6.55 15.07 -1.00
CA HIS A 25 -7.04 15.73 -2.19
C HIS A 25 -6.21 16.97 -2.55
N ARG A 26 -5.84 17.80 -1.57
CA ARG A 26 -4.97 18.96 -1.79
C ARG A 26 -3.60 18.53 -2.29
N ALA A 27 -2.98 17.55 -1.63
CA ALA A 27 -1.66 17.03 -2.00
C ALA A 27 -1.66 16.42 -3.42
N SER A 28 -2.61 15.53 -3.72
CA SER A 28 -2.71 14.91 -5.05
C SER A 28 -3.01 15.92 -6.16
N THR A 29 -3.85 16.93 -5.89
CA THR A 29 -4.12 17.99 -6.87
C THR A 29 -2.88 18.86 -7.10
N GLY A 30 -2.12 19.20 -6.06
CA GLY A 30 -0.86 19.95 -6.19
C GLY A 30 0.14 19.21 -7.07
N ILE A 31 0.41 17.94 -6.74
CA ILE A 31 1.33 17.08 -7.49
C ILE A 31 0.97 17.00 -8.98
N VAL A 32 -0.31 16.77 -9.30
CA VAL A 32 -0.78 16.64 -10.69
C VAL A 32 -0.71 17.96 -11.47
N ARG A 33 -0.82 19.10 -10.78
CA ARG A 33 -0.72 20.42 -11.41
C ARG A 33 0.72 20.76 -11.79
N GLU A 34 1.68 20.38 -10.94
CA GLU A 34 3.09 20.76 -11.08
C GLU A 34 3.83 19.89 -12.11
N ALA A 35 3.44 18.62 -12.27
CA ALA A 35 4.20 17.65 -13.07
C ALA A 35 3.43 17.16 -14.30
N GLN A 36 4.11 17.14 -15.45
CA GLN A 36 3.61 16.51 -16.68
C GLN A 36 3.71 14.98 -16.63
N VAL A 37 4.78 14.50 -16.01
CA VAL A 37 5.11 13.10 -15.84
C VAL A 37 5.38 12.84 -14.36
N MET A 38 4.69 11.86 -13.79
CA MET A 38 4.83 11.47 -12.38
C MET A 38 5.25 10.02 -12.30
N ALA A 39 6.40 9.75 -11.69
CA ALA A 39 6.86 8.41 -11.36
C ALA A 39 6.52 8.08 -9.90
N ILE A 40 5.79 7.00 -9.66
CA ILE A 40 5.33 6.61 -8.32
C ILE A 40 5.68 5.15 -8.08
N GLU A 41 6.25 4.86 -6.91
CA GLU A 41 6.46 3.47 -6.49
C GLU A 41 5.14 2.72 -6.32
N SER A 42 5.07 1.51 -6.86
CA SER A 42 3.99 0.58 -6.57
C SER A 42 4.22 -0.06 -5.20
N LEU A 43 4.04 0.70 -4.12
CA LEU A 43 4.18 0.16 -2.76
C LEU A 43 3.11 -0.90 -2.47
N ARG A 44 3.52 -2.02 -1.88
CA ARG A 44 2.61 -3.06 -1.37
C ARG A 44 1.99 -2.63 -0.02
N VAL A 45 1.24 -1.53 -0.02
CA VAL A 45 0.67 -0.91 1.19
C VAL A 45 -0.18 -1.88 2.02
N LYS A 46 -0.95 -2.76 1.38
CA LYS A 46 -1.73 -3.81 2.07
C LYS A 46 -0.83 -4.78 2.85
N ALA A 47 0.32 -5.17 2.27
CA ALA A 47 1.28 -6.03 2.93
C ALA A 47 1.98 -5.29 4.07
N MET A 48 2.35 -4.02 3.90
CA MET A 48 2.95 -3.21 4.96
C MET A 48 2.00 -3.00 6.16
N ALA A 49 0.71 -2.77 5.88
CA ALA A 49 -0.31 -2.57 6.91
C ALA A 49 -0.61 -3.86 7.71
N ARG A 50 -0.49 -5.03 7.06
CA ARG A 50 -0.74 -6.35 7.67
C ARG A 50 0.52 -7.01 8.26
N GLY A 51 1.69 -6.62 7.78
CA GLY A 51 2.95 -7.31 8.04
C GLY A 51 3.44 -7.24 9.47
N MET A 52 4.48 -8.03 9.74
CA MET A 52 5.15 -8.31 11.02
C MET A 52 5.86 -7.10 11.65
N GLY A 53 5.55 -5.87 11.22
CA GLY A 53 6.06 -4.65 11.83
C GLY A 53 5.39 -4.36 13.18
N ARG A 54 6.06 -3.59 14.04
CA ARG A 54 5.54 -3.18 15.34
C ARG A 54 4.23 -2.38 15.18
N ARG A 55 3.36 -2.39 16.19
CA ARG A 55 2.08 -1.64 16.19
C ARG A 55 2.22 -0.17 15.76
N PRO A 56 3.26 0.58 16.17
CA PRO A 56 3.46 1.97 15.73
C PRO A 56 3.66 2.10 14.22
N PHE A 57 4.42 1.19 13.60
CA PHE A 57 4.66 1.18 12.16
C PHE A 57 3.36 0.94 11.37
N ARG A 58 2.57 -0.05 11.77
CA ARG A 58 1.28 -0.31 11.09
C ARG A 58 0.35 0.90 11.19
N ARG A 59 0.34 1.57 12.35
CA ARG A 59 -0.43 2.79 12.57
C ARG A 59 0.04 3.92 11.64
N SER A 60 1.34 4.16 11.52
CA SER A 60 1.87 5.19 10.62
C SER A 60 1.55 4.89 9.15
N VAL A 61 1.59 3.62 8.72
CA VAL A 61 1.18 3.21 7.37
C VAL A 61 -0.30 3.49 7.11
N HIS A 62 -1.18 3.22 8.09
CA HIS A 62 -2.60 3.54 7.98
C HIS A 62 -2.87 5.05 7.98
N ASP A 63 -2.12 5.81 8.78
CA ASP A 63 -2.28 7.25 8.89
C ASP A 63 -1.77 7.97 7.63
N ALA A 64 -0.72 7.47 6.99
CA ALA A 64 -0.16 8.02 5.74
C ALA A 64 -1.07 7.81 4.52
N ALA A 65 -1.96 6.81 4.53
CA ALA A 65 -2.93 6.53 3.47
C ALA A 65 -2.33 6.49 2.05
N LEU A 66 -1.10 5.99 1.91
CA LEU A 66 -0.34 5.98 0.65
C LEU A 66 -1.07 5.33 -0.53
N GLY A 67 -1.86 4.28 -0.25
CA GLY A 67 -2.67 3.63 -1.28
C GLY A 67 -3.77 4.54 -1.85
N GLU A 68 -4.37 5.37 -1.01
CA GLU A 68 -5.37 6.36 -1.42
C GLU A 68 -4.70 7.53 -2.15
N LEU A 69 -3.55 8.01 -1.68
CA LEU A 69 -2.78 9.04 -2.38
C LEU A 69 -2.44 8.60 -3.81
N ARG A 70 -1.91 7.38 -3.98
CA ARG A 70 -1.63 6.80 -5.30
C ARG A 70 -2.89 6.75 -6.16
N ARG A 71 -4.00 6.23 -5.62
CA ARG A 71 -5.28 6.17 -6.35
C ARG A 71 -5.70 7.56 -6.85
N GLN A 72 -5.57 8.58 -6.00
CA GLN A 72 -5.91 9.96 -6.35
C GLN A 72 -5.02 10.55 -7.42
N ILE A 73 -3.70 10.39 -7.32
CA ILE A 73 -2.78 10.87 -8.35
C ILE A 73 -3.05 10.17 -9.68
N THR A 74 -3.30 8.86 -9.68
CA THR A 74 -3.61 8.11 -10.91
C THR A 74 -4.86 8.65 -11.61
N TYR A 75 -6.00 8.77 -10.92
CA TYR A 75 -7.21 9.22 -11.60
C TYR A 75 -7.16 10.71 -11.95
N LYS A 76 -6.59 11.57 -11.09
CA LYS A 76 -6.47 13.01 -11.39
C LYS A 76 -5.46 13.28 -12.49
N GLY A 77 -4.37 12.51 -12.54
CA GLY A 77 -3.40 12.55 -13.63
C GLY A 77 -4.08 12.23 -14.96
N ALA A 78 -4.88 11.16 -15.01
CA ALA A 78 -5.66 10.83 -16.21
C ALA A 78 -6.63 11.95 -16.61
N TRP A 79 -7.36 12.55 -15.66
CA TRP A 79 -8.25 13.69 -15.95
C TRP A 79 -7.53 14.92 -16.51
N ALA A 80 -6.31 15.17 -16.05
CA ALA A 80 -5.48 16.28 -16.49
C ALA A 80 -4.58 15.94 -17.69
N ALA A 81 -4.81 14.81 -18.37
CA ALA A 81 -3.99 14.30 -19.48
C ALA A 81 -2.48 14.22 -19.14
N ARG A 82 -2.16 13.89 -17.88
CA ARG A 82 -0.79 13.70 -17.40
C ARG A 82 -0.40 12.23 -17.40
N THR A 83 0.89 11.97 -17.57
CA THR A 83 1.40 10.60 -17.56
C THR A 83 1.81 10.18 -16.15
N VAL A 84 1.26 9.06 -15.67
CA VAL A 84 1.63 8.46 -14.39
C VAL A 84 2.29 7.11 -14.65
N VAL A 85 3.54 6.96 -14.21
CA VAL A 85 4.34 5.74 -14.36
C VAL A 85 4.44 5.06 -13.00
N LEU A 86 4.07 3.78 -12.95
CA LEU A 86 4.27 2.97 -11.76
C LEU A 86 5.61 2.25 -11.84
N ILE A 87 6.47 2.51 -10.87
CA ILE A 87 7.78 1.86 -10.72
C ILE A 87 7.62 0.62 -9.85
N ASP A 88 8.35 -0.44 -10.17
CA ASP A 88 8.30 -1.70 -9.42
C ASP A 88 8.65 -1.51 -7.94
N THR A 89 8.02 -2.31 -7.07
CA THR A 89 8.21 -2.24 -5.62
C THR A 89 9.65 -2.55 -5.18
N PHE A 90 10.36 -3.40 -5.92
CA PHE A 90 11.69 -3.88 -5.57
C PHE A 90 12.81 -3.04 -6.20
N TYR A 91 12.47 -2.01 -6.97
CA TYR A 91 13.44 -1.08 -7.50
C TYR A 91 14.18 -0.38 -6.33
N PRO A 92 15.52 -0.47 -6.25
CA PRO A 92 16.28 0.01 -5.10
C PRO A 92 16.49 1.54 -5.12
N SER A 93 15.40 2.31 -5.25
CA SER A 93 15.42 3.78 -5.37
C SER A 93 16.20 4.47 -4.24
N SER A 94 15.97 4.05 -3.00
CA SER A 94 16.60 4.66 -1.81
C SER A 94 18.03 4.19 -1.55
N LYS A 95 18.45 3.06 -2.12
CA LYS A 95 19.78 2.44 -1.93
C LYS A 95 20.75 2.71 -3.08
N THR A 96 20.22 3.11 -4.24
CA THR A 96 21.02 3.42 -5.43
C THR A 96 21.55 4.84 -5.32
N CYS A 97 22.85 5.05 -5.52
CA CYS A 97 23.40 6.40 -5.60
C CYS A 97 22.92 7.08 -6.89
N SER A 98 22.23 8.21 -6.79
CA SER A 98 21.81 8.99 -7.97
C SER A 98 22.98 9.67 -8.71
N GLY A 99 24.17 9.73 -8.11
CA GLY A 99 25.37 10.30 -8.73
C GLY A 99 26.14 9.32 -9.59
N CYS A 100 26.37 8.09 -9.10
CA CYS A 100 27.20 7.09 -9.77
C CYS A 100 26.49 5.77 -10.12
N GLY A 101 25.23 5.59 -9.71
CA GLY A 101 24.45 4.38 -9.97
C GLY A 101 24.78 3.18 -9.08
N ALA A 102 25.79 3.26 -8.21
CA ALA A 102 26.15 2.16 -7.31
C ALA A 102 25.03 1.88 -6.29
N VAL A 103 24.71 0.59 -6.08
CA VAL A 103 23.69 0.17 -5.11
C VAL A 103 24.36 -0.17 -3.77
N HIS A 104 24.01 0.58 -2.73
CA HIS A 104 24.46 0.27 -1.37
C HIS A 104 23.53 -0.77 -0.72
N ALA A 105 23.82 -2.05 -0.96
CA ALA A 105 22.97 -3.17 -0.50
C ALA A 105 22.78 -3.19 1.03
N ALA A 106 23.86 -2.93 1.78
CA ALA A 106 23.91 -2.91 3.25
C ALA A 106 23.35 -1.63 3.90
N LEU A 107 22.85 -0.66 3.12
CA LEU A 107 22.28 0.57 3.68
C LEU A 107 21.08 0.25 4.58
N GLY A 108 21.11 0.77 5.81
CA GLY A 108 20.07 0.62 6.82
C GLY A 108 18.89 1.56 6.61
N LEU A 109 18.41 2.19 7.69
CA LEU A 109 17.28 3.16 7.68
C LEU A 109 17.74 4.62 7.90
N GLU A 110 19.03 4.91 7.75
CA GLU A 110 19.61 6.24 7.91
C GLU A 110 19.03 7.26 6.90
N LYS A 111 18.57 8.41 7.40
CA LYS A 111 18.06 9.51 6.55
C LYS A 111 19.14 10.12 5.68
N HIS A 112 20.36 10.25 6.20
CA HIS A 112 21.52 10.75 5.49
C HIS A 112 22.60 9.66 5.40
N TRP A 113 23.24 9.54 4.25
CA TRP A 113 24.32 8.56 4.04
C TRP A 113 25.33 9.06 3.02
N LEU A 114 26.54 8.51 3.08
CA LEU A 114 27.62 8.77 2.11
C LEU A 114 27.72 7.59 1.16
N CYS A 115 27.80 7.86 -0.13
CA CYS A 115 28.01 6.82 -1.13
C CYS A 115 29.41 6.21 -0.96
N PRO A 116 29.54 4.90 -0.73
CA PRO A 116 30.85 4.26 -0.58
C PRO A 116 31.66 4.22 -1.88
N ALA A 117 31.00 4.37 -3.04
CA ALA A 117 31.65 4.30 -4.35
C ALA A 117 32.18 5.65 -4.84
N CYS A 118 31.46 6.75 -4.61
CA CYS A 118 31.82 8.08 -5.12
C CYS A 118 31.88 9.19 -4.06
N GLY A 119 31.64 8.88 -2.79
CA GLY A 119 31.70 9.85 -1.69
C GLY A 119 30.55 10.86 -1.61
N THR A 120 29.57 10.82 -2.53
CA THR A 120 28.46 11.78 -2.53
C THR A 120 27.59 11.63 -1.27
N GLN A 121 27.25 12.76 -0.64
CA GLN A 121 26.32 12.80 0.48
C GLN A 121 24.87 12.86 -0.02
N HIS A 122 24.01 12.03 0.56
CA HIS A 122 22.61 11.91 0.17
C HIS A 122 21.66 12.16 1.34
N ASP A 123 20.59 12.92 1.09
CA ASP A 123 19.31 12.72 1.75
C ASP A 123 18.58 11.57 1.03
N ARG A 124 18.14 10.56 1.80
CA ARG A 124 17.53 9.34 1.27
C ARG A 124 16.32 9.60 0.39
N ASP A 125 15.43 10.51 0.79
CA ASP A 125 14.17 10.73 0.08
C ASP A 125 14.41 11.54 -1.20
N VAL A 126 15.31 12.54 -1.15
CA VAL A 126 15.73 13.29 -2.34
C VAL A 126 16.43 12.38 -3.34
N ASN A 127 17.32 11.51 -2.86
CA ASN A 127 18.01 10.54 -3.70
C ASN A 127 17.04 9.53 -4.33
N ALA A 128 16.10 8.99 -3.54
CA ALA A 128 15.04 8.11 -4.05
C ALA A 128 14.21 8.81 -5.12
N ALA A 129 13.80 10.07 -4.91
CA ALA A 129 13.04 10.85 -5.89
C ALA A 129 13.81 11.04 -7.21
N LYS A 130 15.13 11.32 -7.16
CA LYS A 130 15.98 11.41 -8.35
C LYS A 130 16.02 10.09 -9.12
N ASN A 131 16.18 8.97 -8.41
CA ASN A 131 16.23 7.65 -9.04
C ASN A 131 14.88 7.23 -9.63
N LEU A 132 13.76 7.50 -8.93
CA LEU A 132 12.42 7.24 -9.45
C LEU A 132 12.12 8.09 -10.69
N ARG A 133 12.57 9.34 -10.73
CA ARG A 133 12.46 10.18 -11.93
C ARG A 133 13.22 9.56 -13.10
N ALA A 134 14.47 9.17 -12.89
CA ALA A 134 15.29 8.56 -13.92
C ALA A 134 14.66 7.25 -14.45
N GLU A 135 14.21 6.38 -13.54
CA GLU A 135 13.56 5.12 -13.89
C GLU A 135 12.21 5.34 -14.59
N GLY A 136 11.42 6.32 -14.16
CA GLY A 136 10.17 6.68 -14.82
C GLY A 136 10.38 7.16 -16.25
N LEU A 137 11.42 7.97 -16.50
CA LEU A 137 11.78 8.40 -17.86
C LEU A 137 12.26 7.23 -18.72
N ARG A 138 13.07 6.32 -18.16
CA ARG A 138 13.53 5.09 -18.84
C ARG A 138 12.36 4.20 -19.25
N VAL A 139 11.41 3.98 -18.36
CA VAL A 139 10.20 3.19 -18.65
C VAL A 139 9.37 3.87 -19.75
N LEU A 140 9.26 5.20 -19.74
CA LEU A 140 8.53 5.92 -20.78
C LEU A 140 9.20 5.82 -22.15
N SER A 141 10.51 6.02 -22.22
CA SER A 141 11.23 5.92 -23.50
C SER A 141 11.09 4.52 -24.12
N MET A 142 11.11 3.47 -23.28
CA MET A 142 10.91 2.09 -23.73
C MET A 142 9.51 1.84 -24.30
N ARG A 143 8.47 2.49 -23.75
CA ARG A 143 7.09 2.34 -24.25
C ARG A 143 6.91 3.00 -25.62
N SER A 144 7.63 4.09 -25.89
CA SER A 144 7.64 4.76 -27.19
C SER A 144 8.51 4.07 -28.24
N SER A 145 9.48 3.25 -27.84
CA SER A 145 10.40 2.54 -28.74
C SER A 145 9.98 1.12 -29.08
N SER A 146 8.88 0.61 -28.52
CA SER A 146 8.36 -0.71 -28.90
C SER A 146 7.86 -0.60 -30.35
N PRO A 147 8.43 -1.34 -31.32
CA PRO A 147 7.93 -1.30 -32.68
C PRO A 147 6.50 -1.78 -32.65
N ALA A 148 5.59 -0.99 -33.22
CA ALA A 148 4.30 -1.50 -33.62
C ALA A 148 4.56 -2.64 -34.61
N THR A 149 4.50 -3.89 -34.14
CA THR A 149 4.26 -5.03 -35.03
C THR A 149 2.87 -4.81 -35.61
N GLY A 150 2.84 -4.04 -36.70
CA GLY A 150 1.70 -3.89 -37.57
C GLY A 150 1.53 -5.17 -38.38
N GLU A 151 1.00 -6.21 -37.76
CA GLU A 151 0.34 -7.28 -38.50
C GLU A 151 -1.14 -6.91 -38.60
N ARG A 152 -1.50 -6.32 -39.75
CA ARG A 152 -2.88 -6.34 -40.25
C ARG A 152 -3.07 -7.70 -40.93
N PRO A 153 -4.01 -8.57 -40.53
CA PRO A 153 -4.39 -9.69 -41.36
C PRO A 153 -5.29 -9.15 -42.48
N GLY A 154 -4.68 -8.91 -43.64
CA GLY A 154 -5.38 -8.76 -44.90
C GLY A 154 -6.00 -10.09 -45.31
N SER A 155 -7.29 -10.04 -45.59
CA SER A 155 -8.12 -11.06 -46.22
C SER A 155 -7.45 -11.76 -47.41
N HIS A 156 -7.38 -13.09 -47.41
CA HIS A 156 -7.71 -13.96 -48.56
C HIS A 156 -7.94 -15.41 -48.07
N ALA A 157 -9.01 -16.01 -48.60
CA ALA A 157 -9.63 -17.25 -48.15
C ALA A 157 -8.95 -18.53 -48.67
N ARG A 158 -8.92 -19.60 -47.85
CA ARG A 158 -9.52 -20.93 -48.12
C ARG A 158 -9.34 -21.90 -46.92
N GLY A 159 -10.38 -22.71 -46.67
CA GLY A 159 -10.62 -23.57 -45.48
C GLY A 159 -9.53 -24.59 -45.14
N VAL A 160 -9.51 -25.18 -43.94
CA VAL A 160 -10.53 -26.10 -43.41
C VAL A 160 -10.54 -26.17 -41.86
N ALA A 161 -11.77 -26.17 -41.30
CA ALA A 161 -12.31 -26.76 -40.05
C ALA A 161 -11.44 -26.96 -38.78
N SER A 162 -11.79 -26.33 -37.64
CA SER A 162 -12.80 -26.84 -36.66
C SER A 162 -12.91 -26.02 -35.35
N ALA A 163 -14.16 -25.66 -35.00
CA ALA A 163 -14.82 -25.43 -33.70
C ALA A 163 -14.12 -24.58 -32.60
N ALA A 164 -14.57 -23.35 -32.26
CA ALA A 164 -15.80 -22.89 -31.54
C ALA A 164 -15.44 -22.45 -30.10
N ASP A 165 -15.91 -21.35 -29.50
CA ASP A 165 -16.61 -20.15 -29.93
C ASP A 165 -16.45 -19.09 -28.81
N SER A 166 -16.38 -17.81 -29.16
CA SER A 166 -16.33 -16.66 -28.22
C SER A 166 -17.66 -15.90 -28.28
N ALA A 167 -18.24 -15.56 -27.12
CA ALA A 167 -19.48 -14.76 -27.05
C ALA A 167 -19.20 -13.23 -27.02
N PRO A 168 -20.11 -12.39 -27.60
CA PRO A 168 -19.90 -10.95 -27.85
C PRO A 168 -20.30 -10.03 -26.66
N PRO A 169 -20.01 -8.71 -26.72
CA PRO A 169 -20.20 -7.80 -25.59
C PRO A 169 -21.67 -7.40 -25.40
N GLU A 170 -22.18 -7.56 -24.17
CA GLU A 170 -23.53 -7.16 -23.81
C GLU A 170 -23.71 -5.63 -23.72
N THR A 171 -24.83 -5.22 -24.30
CA THR A 171 -25.42 -3.89 -24.35
C THR A 171 -25.75 -3.29 -22.98
N VAL A 172 -25.54 -1.97 -22.87
CA VAL A 172 -25.93 -1.13 -21.74
C VAL A 172 -27.46 -1.14 -21.56
N VAL A 173 -27.94 -1.58 -20.39
CA VAL A 173 -29.35 -1.45 -19.95
C VAL A 173 -29.45 -0.40 -18.83
N PRO A 174 -30.46 0.50 -18.81
CA PRO A 174 -30.57 1.53 -17.78
C PRO A 174 -30.87 0.93 -16.40
N LEU A 175 -30.17 1.42 -15.37
CA LEU A 175 -30.33 1.01 -13.98
C LEU A 175 -31.71 1.44 -13.43
N GLN A 176 -32.72 0.56 -13.50
CA GLN A 176 -33.95 0.72 -12.73
C GLN A 176 -33.66 0.47 -11.24
N ARG A 177 -33.93 1.47 -10.41
CA ARG A 177 -33.77 1.38 -8.95
C ARG A 177 -34.79 0.38 -8.37
N ARG A 178 -34.31 -0.75 -7.84
CA ARG A 178 -35.14 -1.65 -7.03
C ARG A 178 -35.34 -1.07 -5.61
N PRO A 179 -36.55 -1.15 -5.05
CA PRO A 179 -36.83 -0.66 -3.70
C PRO A 179 -36.11 -1.52 -2.65
N THR A 180 -35.51 -0.87 -1.66
CA THR A 180 -34.89 -1.52 -0.51
C THR A 180 -35.96 -2.11 0.39
N ALA A 181 -36.23 -3.41 0.24
CA ALA A 181 -36.94 -4.17 1.27
C ALA A 181 -36.01 -4.31 2.49
N ASN A 182 -36.48 -3.83 3.64
CA ASN A 182 -35.81 -3.98 4.93
C ASN A 182 -35.56 -5.45 5.22
N ARG A 183 -34.28 -5.84 5.29
CA ARG A 183 -33.88 -7.16 5.76
C ARG A 183 -33.83 -7.09 7.29
N GLU A 184 -34.77 -7.76 7.97
CA GLU A 184 -34.72 -7.94 9.41
C GLU A 184 -33.36 -8.54 9.83
N PRO A 185 -32.78 -8.09 10.96
CA PRO A 185 -31.56 -8.69 11.49
C PRO A 185 -31.84 -10.11 12.02
N ALA A 186 -31.06 -11.08 11.56
CA ALA A 186 -31.13 -12.46 12.02
C ALA A 186 -30.95 -12.58 13.55
N PRO A 187 -31.66 -13.51 14.22
CA PRO A 187 -31.55 -13.70 15.67
C PRO A 187 -30.16 -14.18 16.07
N ARG A 188 -29.63 -13.62 17.16
CA ARG A 188 -28.33 -13.98 17.72
C ARG A 188 -28.43 -15.33 18.44
N THR A 189 -27.79 -16.36 17.91
CA THR A 189 -27.52 -17.61 18.63
C THR A 189 -26.59 -17.32 19.82
N ALA A 190 -27.03 -17.69 21.03
CA ALA A 190 -26.23 -17.62 22.25
C ALA A 190 -25.01 -18.55 22.13
N GLN A 191 -23.80 -17.99 22.31
CA GLN A 191 -22.59 -18.80 22.43
C GLN A 191 -22.49 -19.36 23.85
N ALA A 192 -22.36 -20.68 23.95
CA ALA A 192 -22.15 -21.41 25.19
C ALA A 192 -20.87 -20.94 25.92
N ALA A 193 -20.96 -20.81 27.25
CA ALA A 193 -19.86 -20.47 28.11
C ALA A 193 -18.75 -21.53 28.08
N LYS A 194 -17.49 -21.10 27.96
CA LYS A 194 -16.31 -21.97 28.11
C LYS A 194 -16.19 -22.46 29.57
N PRO A 195 -15.85 -23.73 29.82
CA PRO A 195 -15.55 -24.18 31.18
C PRO A 195 -14.21 -23.60 31.67
N ALA A 196 -14.16 -23.30 32.97
CA ALA A 196 -12.99 -22.79 33.68
C ALA A 196 -11.85 -23.82 33.68
N ARG A 197 -10.61 -23.35 33.49
CA ARG A 197 -9.40 -24.18 33.64
C ARG A 197 -9.19 -24.50 35.12
N ALA A 198 -9.03 -25.78 35.43
CA ALA A 198 -8.59 -26.26 36.73
C ALA A 198 -7.11 -25.86 36.97
N GLU A 199 -6.85 -25.22 38.10
CA GLU A 199 -5.51 -24.89 38.57
C GLU A 199 -4.82 -26.14 39.13
N THR A 200 -3.75 -26.59 38.49
CA THR A 200 -2.88 -27.66 39.00
C THR A 200 -1.83 -27.02 39.91
N ARG A 201 -1.90 -27.30 41.22
CA ARG A 201 -0.86 -26.88 42.19
C ARG A 201 0.42 -27.68 41.96
N PRO A 202 1.60 -27.05 41.84
CA PRO A 202 2.87 -27.77 41.87
C PRO A 202 3.27 -28.15 43.31
N ALA A 203 3.88 -29.34 43.44
CA ALA A 203 4.35 -29.92 44.71
C ALA A 203 5.59 -29.18 45.27
N PRO A 204 5.81 -29.17 46.60
CA PRO A 204 6.97 -28.51 47.20
C PRO A 204 8.22 -29.39 47.13
N SER A 205 9.22 -28.97 46.34
CA SER A 205 10.58 -29.50 46.39
C SER A 205 11.38 -28.79 47.49
N GLY A 206 11.65 -29.50 48.59
CA GLY A 206 12.58 -29.06 49.62
C GLY A 206 14.02 -29.14 49.13
N THR A 207 14.80 -28.07 49.34
CA THR A 207 16.25 -28.13 49.51
C THR A 207 16.67 -27.00 50.43
N GLY A 208 17.14 -27.37 51.62
CA GLY A 208 17.67 -26.44 52.60
C GLY A 208 19.00 -25.85 52.15
N ARG A 209 19.18 -24.55 52.38
CA ARG A 209 20.51 -23.95 52.53
C ARG A 209 20.52 -23.10 53.81
N ARG A 210 21.32 -23.57 54.77
CA ARG A 210 21.72 -22.86 55.99
C ARG A 210 22.27 -21.48 55.63
N ARG A 211 21.75 -20.43 56.28
CA ARG A 211 22.46 -19.15 56.42
C ARG A 211 23.22 -19.17 57.75
N VAL A 212 24.54 -19.04 57.65
CA VAL A 212 25.40 -18.71 58.79
C VAL A 212 25.11 -17.24 59.15
N ARG A 213 24.73 -16.99 60.40
CA ARG A 213 24.64 -15.63 60.97
C ARG A 213 26.05 -15.20 61.37
N ALA A 214 26.51 -14.09 60.80
CA ALA A 214 27.55 -13.28 61.40
C ALA A 214 26.91 -12.41 62.50
N GLY A 215 27.53 -12.39 63.67
CA GLY A 215 27.20 -11.52 64.78
C GLY A 215 28.44 -11.32 65.64
N LEU A 216 28.76 -10.04 65.84
CA LEU A 216 29.78 -9.44 66.71
C LEU A 216 31.24 -9.56 66.22
#